data_AF-A0A932FQR9-F1
#
_entry.id   AF-A0A932FQR9-F1
#
_cell.length_a   1.000
_cell.length_b   1.000
_cell.length_c   1.000
_cell.angle_alpha   90.00
_cell.angle_beta   90.00
_cell.angle_gamma   90.00
#
_symmetry.space_group_name_H-M   'P 1'
#
loop_
_entity.id
_entity.type
_entity.pdbx_description
1 polymer ?
#
loop_
_entity_poly.entity_id
_entity_poly.type
_entity_poly.pdbx_seq_one_letter_code
_entity_poly.pdbx_strand_id
1 'polypeptide(L)' 'MASLRVQVPTADHYEQLIACQAACPVHTDARGYVRAIADGRFEDAYLIARGPNPFASICG' A
#
# COMPACT_ATOMS: atom_id res chain seq x y z
N MET A 1 10.13 -40.29 9.50
CA MET A 1 10.29 -39.07 8.68
C MET A 1 9.13 -38.14 9.01
N ALA A 2 9.41 -36.95 9.54
CA ALA A 2 8.37 -35.97 9.85
C ALA A 2 8.04 -35.14 8.60
N SER A 3 6.76 -35.04 8.26
CA SER A 3 6.27 -34.22 7.16
C SER A 3 6.22 -32.76 7.61
N LEU A 4 6.98 -31.88 6.94
CA LEU A 4 6.89 -30.43 7.17
C LEU A 4 5.71 -29.87 6.37
N ARG A 5 4.85 -29.07 7.03
CA ARG A 5 3.86 -28.25 6.36
C ARG A 5 4.51 -26.91 5.98
N VAL A 6 4.57 -26.63 4.69
CA VAL A 6 5.09 -25.39 4.12
C VAL A 6 4.02 -24.75 3.25
N GLN A 7 3.96 -23.43 3.27
CA GLN A 7 3.20 -22.63 2.31
C GLN A 7 4.15 -21.97 1.33
N VAL A 8 3.83 -22.05 0.04
CA VAL A 8 4.55 -21.33 -1.01
C VAL A 8 3.91 -19.95 -1.15
N PRO A 9 4.66 -18.85 -0.97
CA PRO A 9 4.13 -17.50 -1.13
C PRO A 9 3.52 -17.26 -2.52
N THR A 10 2.36 -16.62 -2.56
CA THR A 10 1.74 -16.06 -3.76
C THR A 10 1.89 -14.53 -3.77
N ALA A 11 1.42 -13.85 -4.82
CA ALA A 11 1.44 -12.38 -4.89
C ALA A 11 0.81 -11.72 -3.66
N ASP A 12 -0.34 -12.23 -3.20
CA ASP A 12 -1.07 -11.70 -2.03
C ASP A 12 -0.22 -11.70 -0.76
N HIS A 13 0.67 -12.69 -0.61
CA HIS A 13 1.60 -12.72 0.53
C HIS A 13 2.49 -11.48 0.53
N TYR A 14 3.03 -11.09 -0.62
CA TYR A 14 3.91 -9.92 -0.74
C TYR A 14 3.16 -8.60 -0.61
N GLU A 15 1.92 -8.53 -1.10
CA GLU A 15 1.05 -7.35 -0.94
C GLU A 15 0.72 -7.11 0.53
N GLN A 16 0.42 -8.17 1.28
CA GLN A 16 0.15 -8.11 2.73
C GLN A 16 1.38 -7.66 3.56
N LEU A 17 2.60 -7.83 3.05
CA LEU A 17 3.81 -7.34 3.71
C LEU A 17 3.96 -5.81 3.63
N ILE A 18 3.16 -5.12 2.82
CA ILE A 18 3.08 -3.66 2.81
C ILE A 18 2.17 -3.21 3.95
N ALA A 19 2.68 -3.26 5.18
CA ALA A 19 1.89 -3.09 6.39
C ALA A 19 0.95 -1.86 6.38
N CYS A 20 1.42 -0.70 5.90
CA CYS A 20 0.59 0.50 5.82
C CYS A 20 -0.56 0.40 4.81
N GLN A 21 -0.34 -0.23 3.66
CA GLN A 21 -1.35 -0.38 2.62
C GLN A 21 -2.32 -1.52 2.94
N ALA A 22 -1.82 -2.61 3.52
CA ALA A 22 -2.63 -3.73 3.99
C ALA A 22 -3.55 -3.32 5.14
N ALA A 23 -3.09 -2.44 6.04
CA ALA A 23 -3.89 -1.91 7.14
C ALA A 23 -4.90 -0.83 6.72
N CYS A 24 -4.67 -0.16 5.58
CA CYS A 24 -5.58 0.88 5.09
C CYS A 24 -6.90 0.26 4.61
N PRO A 25 -8.07 0.69 5.13
CA PRO A 25 -9.37 0.12 4.74
C PRO A 25 -9.71 0.25 3.26
N VAL A 26 -9.09 1.21 2.57
CA VAL A 26 -9.28 1.47 1.14
C VAL A 26 -7.99 1.21 0.35
N HIS A 27 -6.99 0.56 0.94
CA HIS A 27 -5.74 0.18 0.27
C HIS A 27 -4.96 1.34 -0.39
N THR A 28 -5.04 2.54 0.19
CA THR A 28 -4.21 3.69 -0.23
C THR A 28 -2.72 3.33 -0.18
N ASP A 29 -1.99 3.61 -1.25
CA ASP A 29 -0.54 3.45 -1.29
C ASP A 29 0.17 4.63 -0.59
N ALA A 30 0.27 4.52 0.74
CA ALA A 30 0.94 5.52 1.56
C ALA A 30 2.42 5.68 1.22
N ARG A 31 3.09 4.58 0.86
CA ARG A 31 4.49 4.61 0.43
C ARG A 31 4.64 5.40 -0.86
N GLY A 32 3.75 5.17 -1.82
CA GLY A 32 3.75 5.82 -3.13
C GLY A 32 3.60 7.33 -3.04
N TYR A 33 2.56 7.83 -2.36
CA TYR A 33 2.35 9.27 -2.28
C TYR A 33 3.44 9.97 -1.44
N VAL A 34 3.94 9.35 -0.36
CA VAL A 34 5.03 9.93 0.45
C VAL A 34 6.32 10.03 -0.37
N ARG A 35 6.65 9.02 -1.19
CA ARG A 35 7.81 9.07 -2.10
C ARG A 35 7.65 10.16 -3.16
N ALA A 36 6.48 10.26 -3.78
CA ALA A 36 6.21 11.31 -4.75
C ALA A 36 6.34 12.72 -4.13
N ILE A 37 5.90 12.92 -2.88
CA ILE A 37 6.15 14.16 -2.12
C ILE A 37 7.65 14.41 -1.94
N ALA A 38 8.41 13.40 -1.52
CA ALA A 38 9.86 13.51 -1.33
C ALA A 38 10.60 13.87 -2.63
N ASP A 39 10.10 13.40 -3.77
CA ASP A 39 10.62 13.72 -5.11
C ASP A 39 10.13 15.08 -5.65
N GLY A 40 9.28 15.82 -4.92
CA GLY A 40 8.67 17.08 -5.37
C GLY A 40 7.55 16.91 -6.40
N ARG A 41 7.08 15.68 -6.64
CA ARG A 41 5.99 15.35 -7.57
C ARG A 41 4.64 15.40 -6.85
N PHE A 42 4.21 16.60 -6.49
CA PHE A 42 3.01 16.80 -5.66
C PHE A 42 1.71 16.39 -6.36
N GLU A 43 1.59 16.62 -7.67
CA GLU A 43 0.41 16.19 -8.43
C GLU A 43 0.28 14.66 -8.45
N ASP A 44 1.37 13.95 -8.72
CA ASP A 44 1.41 12.49 -8.65
C ASP A 44 1.04 11.99 -7.25
N ALA A 45 1.60 12.61 -6.20
CA ALA A 45 1.27 12.26 -4.83
C ALA A 45 -0.23 12.39 -4.54
N TYR A 46 -0.85 13.48 -4.98
CA TYR A 46 -2.28 13.70 -4.83
C TYR A 46 -3.08 12.62 -5.58
N LEU A 47 -2.71 12.32 -6.83
CA LEU A 47 -3.38 11.29 -7.64
C LEU A 47 -3.26 9.89 -7.03
N ILE A 48 -2.09 9.53 -6.50
CA ILE A 48 -1.86 8.25 -5.80
C ILE A 48 -2.73 8.17 -4.54
N ALA A 49 -2.72 9.22 -3.70
CA ALA A 49 -3.48 9.25 -2.47
C ALA A 49 -5.00 9.17 -2.72
N ARG A 50 -5.51 9.93 -3.70
CA ARG A 50 -6.95 9.99 -3.98
C ARG A 50 -7.50 8.84 -4.82
N GLY A 51 -6.62 8.11 -5.51
CA GLY A 51 -7.00 7.08 -6.49
C GLY A 51 -8.01 6.08 -5.92
N PRO A 52 -7.67 5.41 -4.81
CA PRO A 52 -8.63 4.53 -4.11
C PRO A 52 -9.43 5.26 -3.02
N ASN A 53 -9.06 6.50 -2.66
CA ASN A 53 -9.67 7.25 -1.57
C ASN A 53 -10.21 8.63 -2.03
N PRO A 54 -11.51 8.76 -2.33
CA PRO A 54 -12.09 10.04 -2.75
C PRO A 54 -12.04 11.12 -1.66
N PHE A 55 -11.77 10.75 -0.41
CA PHE A 55 -11.68 11.65 0.75
C PHE A 55 -10.25 11.75 1.29
N ALA A 56 -9.23 11.68 0.42
CA ALA A 56 -7.81 11.72 0.80
C ALA A 56 -7.38 12.97 1.58
N SER A 57 -8.12 14.08 1.52
CA SER A 57 -7.85 15.28 2.33
C SER A 57 -8.53 15.27 3.69
N ILE A 58 -9.41 14.30 3.95
CA ILE A 58 -10.12 14.12 5.22
C ILE A 58 -9.55 12.94 5.99
N CYS A 59 -9.26 11.85 5.30
CA CYS A 59 -8.55 10.70 5.84
C CYS A 59 -7.04 10.95 5.76
N GLY A 60 -6.35 10.88 6.90
CA GLY A 60 -4.88 10.94 6.97
C GLY A 60 -4.23 9.58 6.76
#